data_AF-A0A427XKT2-F1
#
_entry.id   AF-A0A427XKT2-F1
#
_cell.length_a   1.000
_cell.length_b   1.000
_cell.length_c   1.000
_cell.angle_alpha   90.00
_cell.angle_beta   90.00
_cell.angle_gamma   90.00
#
_symmetry.space_group_name_H-M   'P 1'
#
loop_
_entity.id
_entity.type
_entity.pdbx_description
1 polymer ?
#
loop_
_entity_poly.entity_id
_entity_poly.type
_entity_poly.pdbx_seq_one_letter_code
_entity_poly.pdbx_strand_id
1 'polypeptide(L)'
;MNLVNTLLAFILATLAAAIPAPNPVPGADKPTPVIEARIPLPTYTHGPINTTIQFSGFITTVLQANGPIAAGTPVVINQDGQGTYFNLQGGATYVRVVDDMSLCLAAGDDANAYDGAVAHLAKCPSECQPVSQTQPGPTVWEYTSASRLQLKSQNYCLDLENGNRADGTKVQVWQCDPNNQNQQWLMFPWILQP
;
A
#
# COMPACT_ATOMS: atom_id res chain seq x y z
N MET A 1 2.58 56.99 -28.38
CA MET A 1 2.31 55.56 -28.19
C MET A 1 3.62 54.81 -28.40
N ASN A 2 4.03 54.07 -27.38
CA ASN A 2 5.42 53.87 -26.98
C ASN A 2 6.21 52.81 -27.78
N LEU A 3 7.50 53.12 -27.95
CA LEU A 3 8.59 52.35 -28.58
C LEU A 3 8.98 51.02 -27.86
N VAL A 4 8.12 50.42 -27.04
CA VAL A 4 8.50 49.25 -26.22
C VAL A 4 8.20 47.89 -26.90
N ASN A 5 7.48 47.87 -28.02
CA ASN A 5 6.98 46.63 -28.63
C ASN A 5 7.78 46.08 -29.83
N THR A 6 8.92 46.66 -30.19
CA THR A 6 9.73 46.18 -31.33
C THR A 6 11.08 45.57 -30.97
N LEU A 7 11.44 45.50 -29.68
CA LEU A 7 12.73 44.92 -29.24
C LEU A 7 12.62 43.52 -28.60
N LEU A 8 11.42 42.92 -28.51
CA LEU A 8 11.24 41.57 -27.96
C LEU A 8 11.05 40.47 -29.02
N ALA A 9 11.19 40.82 -30.30
CA ALA A 9 11.10 39.86 -31.41
C ALA A 9 12.47 39.41 -31.95
N PHE A 10 13.58 39.89 -31.37
CA PHE A 10 14.95 39.62 -31.88
C PHE A 10 15.87 38.84 -30.92
N ILE A 11 15.38 38.32 -29.78
CA ILE A 11 16.17 37.49 -28.85
C ILE A 11 15.50 36.13 -28.59
N LEU A 12 15.01 35.47 -29.64
CA LEU A 12 14.55 34.06 -29.53
C LEU A 12 14.83 33.27 -30.81
N ALA A 13 15.89 33.63 -31.53
CA ALA A 13 16.31 32.95 -32.75
C ALA A 13 17.82 32.80 -32.82
N THR A 14 18.47 32.24 -31.79
CA THR A 14 19.80 31.61 -31.93
C THR A 14 20.10 30.70 -30.74
N LEU A 15 20.59 29.49 -31.05
CA LEU A 15 21.04 28.40 -30.16
C LEU A 15 19.96 27.49 -29.52
N ALA A 16 19.17 26.84 -30.38
CA ALA A 16 18.88 25.42 -30.16
C ALA A 16 19.89 24.63 -31.00
N ALA A 17 21.01 24.26 -30.40
CA ALA A 17 21.93 23.29 -31.01
C ALA A 17 21.18 21.96 -31.13
N ALA A 18 21.07 21.46 -32.37
CA ALA A 18 20.50 20.16 -32.67
C ALA A 18 21.34 19.07 -32.00
N ILE A 19 20.83 18.54 -30.88
CA ILE A 19 21.32 17.27 -30.34
C ILE A 19 20.81 16.19 -31.29
N PRO A 20 21.69 15.37 -31.91
CA PRO A 20 21.22 14.27 -32.75
C PRO A 20 20.38 13.33 -31.88
N ALA A 21 19.17 13.01 -32.35
CA ALA A 21 18.34 12.00 -31.72
C ALA A 21 19.15 10.71 -31.60
N PRO A 22 19.10 10.00 -30.46
CA PRO A 22 19.79 8.74 -30.30
C PRO A 22 19.28 7.76 -31.37
N ASN A 23 20.21 6.99 -31.97
CA ASN A 23 19.89 6.00 -32.98
C ASN A 23 18.78 5.06 -32.46
N PRO A 24 17.79 4.69 -33.29
CA PRO A 24 16.76 3.74 -32.88
C PRO A 24 17.42 2.41 -32.49
N VAL A 25 17.18 1.98 -31.25
CA VAL A 25 17.64 0.67 -30.76
C VAL A 25 16.87 -0.41 -31.52
N PRO A 26 17.55 -1.33 -32.24
CA PRO A 26 16.86 -2.43 -32.92
C PRO A 26 16.12 -3.30 -31.88
N GLY A 27 14.78 -3.31 -31.93
CA GLY A 27 13.94 -4.11 -31.04
C GLY A 27 12.77 -3.37 -30.34
N ALA A 28 12.57 -2.07 -30.60
CA ALA A 28 11.56 -1.25 -29.91
C ALA A 28 10.08 -1.44 -30.35
N ASP A 29 9.76 -2.36 -31.25
CA ASP A 29 8.41 -2.54 -31.81
C ASP A 29 7.68 -3.82 -31.35
N LYS A 30 8.10 -4.43 -30.23
CA LYS A 30 7.24 -5.40 -29.55
C LYS A 30 6.48 -4.64 -28.47
N PRO A 31 5.12 -4.67 -28.43
CA PRO A 31 4.41 -4.22 -27.24
C PRO A 31 4.98 -5.00 -26.07
N THR A 32 5.72 -4.32 -25.21
CA THR A 32 6.13 -4.87 -23.94
C THR A 32 4.83 -5.30 -23.27
N PRO A 33 4.67 -6.57 -22.86
CA PRO A 33 3.61 -6.88 -21.95
C PRO A 33 3.82 -5.94 -20.77
N VAL A 34 2.78 -5.18 -20.40
CA VAL A 34 2.75 -4.46 -19.12
C VAL A 34 2.79 -5.56 -18.07
N ILE A 35 3.99 -6.06 -17.80
CA ILE A 35 4.28 -6.71 -16.55
C ILE A 35 4.12 -5.55 -15.59
N GLU A 36 2.93 -5.44 -14.99
CA GLU A 36 2.72 -4.74 -13.72
C GLU A 36 4.01 -4.92 -12.95
N ALA A 37 4.65 -3.85 -12.49
CA ALA A 37 5.85 -3.95 -11.70
C ALA A 37 5.50 -4.69 -10.39
N ARG A 38 5.38 -6.03 -10.46
CA ARG A 38 5.36 -6.94 -9.35
C ARG A 38 6.78 -6.86 -8.85
N ILE A 39 6.98 -5.98 -7.89
CA ILE A 39 8.27 -5.85 -7.24
C ILE A 39 8.57 -7.24 -6.65
N PRO A 40 9.56 -8.00 -7.16
CA PRO A 40 9.90 -9.30 -6.61
C PRO A 40 10.66 -9.02 -5.32
N LEU A 41 9.99 -9.18 -4.17
CA LEU A 41 10.55 -8.82 -2.87
C LEU A 41 10.82 -10.04 -2.01
N PRO A 42 12.01 -10.66 -2.11
CA PRO A 42 12.57 -11.36 -0.97
C PRO A 42 13.50 -10.46 -0.14
N THR A 43 13.92 -9.29 -0.64
CA THR A 43 14.81 -8.38 0.09
C THR A 43 14.59 -6.91 -0.28
N TYR A 44 13.47 -6.30 0.16
CA TYR A 44 13.36 -4.84 0.16
C TYR A 44 14.00 -4.28 1.44
N THR A 45 15.21 -3.74 1.29
CA THR A 45 15.93 -2.96 2.32
C THR A 45 15.59 -1.47 2.28
N HIS A 46 14.56 -1.08 1.52
CA HIS A 46 14.16 0.32 1.45
C HIS A 46 13.35 0.70 2.68
N GLY A 47 13.54 1.95 3.11
CA GLY A 47 12.85 2.57 4.22
C GLY A 47 11.32 2.59 4.06
N PRO A 48 10.62 3.18 5.03
CA PRO A 48 9.16 3.19 5.07
C PRO A 48 8.53 3.63 3.74
N ILE A 49 7.56 2.87 3.26
CA ILE A 49 6.72 3.25 2.11
C ILE A 49 5.34 3.69 2.61
N ASN A 50 4.86 4.82 2.09
CA ASN A 50 3.45 5.18 2.17
C ASN A 50 2.74 4.60 0.97
N THR A 51 1.71 3.80 1.20
CA THR A 51 1.05 3.01 0.14
C THR A 51 -0.41 2.78 0.49
N THR A 52 -1.23 2.57 -0.53
CA THR A 52 -2.50 1.85 -0.35
C THR A 52 -2.23 0.34 -0.39
N ILE A 53 -3.01 -0.43 0.35
CA ILE A 53 -3.00 -1.89 0.28
C ILE A 53 -4.13 -2.30 -0.64
N GLN A 54 -3.81 -2.86 -1.79
CA GLN A 54 -4.75 -3.18 -2.86
C GLN A 54 -4.99 -4.69 -2.90
N PHE A 55 -6.23 -5.11 -3.16
CA PHE A 55 -6.51 -6.52 -3.42
C PHE A 55 -5.92 -6.94 -4.78
N SER A 56 -5.19 -8.06 -4.80
CA SER A 56 -4.49 -8.53 -6.01
C SER A 56 -5.46 -8.79 -7.16
N GLY A 57 -5.10 -8.34 -8.36
CA GLY A 57 -5.88 -8.51 -9.58
C GLY A 57 -6.86 -7.37 -9.91
N PHE A 58 -7.02 -6.37 -9.04
CA PHE A 58 -7.95 -5.24 -9.25
C PHE A 58 -7.38 -3.92 -8.74
N ILE A 59 -7.00 -3.02 -9.65
CA ILE A 59 -6.30 -1.77 -9.31
C ILE A 59 -7.10 -0.78 -8.47
N THR A 60 -8.43 -0.86 -8.47
CA THR A 60 -9.30 0.08 -7.74
C THR A 60 -9.80 -0.48 -6.41
N THR A 61 -9.61 -1.78 -6.13
CA THR A 61 -10.06 -2.41 -4.90
C THR A 61 -9.01 -2.25 -3.81
N VAL A 62 -9.26 -1.36 -2.86
CA VAL A 62 -8.30 -0.93 -1.85
C VAL A 62 -8.83 -1.13 -0.44
N LEU A 63 -7.92 -1.43 0.49
CA LEU A 63 -8.21 -1.50 1.92
C LEU A 63 -8.53 -0.10 2.45
N GLN A 64 -9.62 0.01 3.19
CA GLN A 64 -10.13 1.27 3.70
C GLN A 64 -10.74 1.11 5.09
N ALA A 65 -10.51 2.08 5.97
CA ALA A 65 -11.21 2.16 7.24
C ALA A 65 -12.72 2.36 7.01
N ASN A 66 -13.53 1.54 7.67
CA ASN A 66 -14.99 1.60 7.59
C ASN A 66 -15.55 2.62 8.59
N GLY A 67 -15.26 3.90 8.35
CA GLY A 67 -15.64 5.01 9.22
C GLY A 67 -14.46 5.89 9.62
N PRO A 68 -14.55 6.61 10.75
CA PRO A 68 -13.49 7.49 11.22
C PRO A 68 -12.17 6.77 11.47
N ILE A 69 -11.05 7.43 11.20
CA ILE A 69 -9.70 6.96 11.57
C ILE A 69 -9.56 7.00 13.10
N ALA A 70 -9.89 5.89 13.75
CA ALA A 70 -9.90 5.74 15.21
C ALA A 70 -9.64 4.27 15.60
N ALA A 71 -9.20 4.06 16.84
CA ALA A 71 -9.03 2.70 17.37
C ALA A 71 -10.38 1.96 17.46
N GLY A 72 -10.39 0.69 17.08
CA GLY A 72 -11.57 -0.15 16.94
C GLY A 72 -12.25 -0.08 15.57
N THR A 73 -11.87 0.86 14.69
CA THR A 73 -12.50 0.99 13.37
C THR A 73 -12.15 -0.22 12.48
N PRO A 74 -13.13 -1.02 12.01
CA PRO A 74 -12.87 -2.13 11.10
C PRO A 74 -12.30 -1.66 9.77
N VAL A 75 -11.55 -2.52 9.08
CA VAL A 75 -11.17 -2.29 7.68
C VAL A 75 -11.99 -3.16 6.73
N VAL A 76 -12.31 -2.58 5.58
CA VAL A 76 -13.06 -3.19 4.48
C VAL A 76 -12.31 -2.97 3.17
N ILE A 77 -12.79 -3.57 2.09
CA ILE A 77 -12.42 -3.14 0.74
C ILE A 77 -13.48 -2.23 0.14
N ASN A 78 -13.05 -1.28 -0.69
CA ASN A 78 -13.92 -0.52 -1.59
C ASN A 78 -13.24 -0.39 -2.97
N GLN A 79 -14.05 -0.23 -4.01
CA GLN A 79 -13.62 -0.17 -5.41
C GLN A 79 -13.42 1.26 -5.95
N ASP A 80 -13.44 2.27 -5.08
CA ASP A 80 -13.35 3.70 -5.43
C ASP A 80 -11.91 4.22 -5.57
N GLY A 81 -10.92 3.38 -5.24
CA GLY A 81 -9.50 3.76 -5.23
C GLY A 81 -9.10 4.71 -4.08
N GLN A 82 -10.02 5.07 -3.18
CA GLN A 82 -9.81 5.99 -2.06
C GLN A 82 -9.45 5.22 -0.78
N GLY A 83 -8.33 4.50 -0.82
CA GLY A 83 -7.90 3.64 0.28
C GLY A 83 -7.36 4.41 1.48
N THR A 84 -7.31 3.74 2.63
CA THR A 84 -6.51 4.25 3.76
C THR A 84 -5.03 4.12 3.41
N TYR A 85 -4.27 5.19 3.63
CA TYR A 85 -2.82 5.18 3.41
C TYR A 85 -2.11 4.56 4.61
N PHE A 86 -1.26 3.58 4.33
CA PHE A 86 -0.47 2.87 5.32
C PHE A 86 1.01 3.09 5.10
N ASN A 87 1.73 3.23 6.22
CA ASN A 87 3.18 3.22 6.29
C ASN A 87 3.65 1.80 6.59
N LEU A 88 4.33 1.17 5.64
CA LEU A 88 4.93 -0.15 5.81
C LEU A 88 6.46 -0.04 5.80
N GLN A 89 7.11 -0.71 6.73
CA GLN A 89 8.56 -0.87 6.78
C GLN A 89 8.96 -2.27 6.29
N GLY A 90 10.19 -2.42 5.80
CA GLY A 90 10.73 -3.73 5.43
C GLY A 90 10.82 -4.69 6.63
N GLY A 91 10.58 -5.98 6.38
CA GLY A 91 10.55 -7.01 7.41
C GLY A 91 9.26 -6.99 8.25
N ALA A 92 9.32 -7.56 9.45
CA ALA A 92 8.18 -7.58 10.34
C ALA A 92 8.01 -6.22 11.05
N THR A 93 6.85 -5.59 10.88
CA THR A 93 6.62 -4.20 11.28
C THR A 93 5.18 -3.95 11.75
N TYR A 94 4.98 -2.82 12.40
CA TYR A 94 3.65 -2.26 12.58
C TYR A 94 3.25 -1.50 11.31
N VAL A 95 2.11 -1.88 10.72
CA VAL A 95 1.57 -1.20 9.54
C VAL A 95 0.79 0.02 10.03
N ARG A 96 1.44 1.20 10.03
CA ARG A 96 0.87 2.42 10.64
C ARG A 96 -0.06 3.14 9.68
N VAL A 97 -1.08 3.82 10.18
CA VAL A 97 -1.90 4.73 9.37
C VAL A 97 -1.13 6.02 9.15
N VAL A 98 -1.07 6.50 7.90
CA VAL A 98 -0.31 7.72 7.56
C VAL A 98 -0.94 8.97 8.16
N ASP A 99 -2.28 9.05 8.15
CA ASP A 99 -3.02 10.19 8.69
C ASP A 99 -2.97 10.29 10.23
N ASP A 100 -2.71 9.16 10.90
CA ASP A 100 -2.51 9.10 12.34
C ASP A 100 -1.52 7.96 12.67
N MET A 101 -0.24 8.30 12.80
CA MET A 101 0.82 7.32 13.09
C MET A 101 0.71 6.68 14.47
N SER A 102 -0.22 7.12 15.33
CA SER A 102 -0.56 6.44 16.59
C SER A 102 -1.49 5.25 16.38
N LEU A 103 -2.02 5.05 15.16
CA LEU A 103 -2.88 3.93 14.78
C LEU A 103 -2.19 2.97 13.82
N CYS A 104 -2.50 1.69 13.99
CA CYS A 104 -1.90 0.55 13.31
C CYS A 104 -2.99 -0.38 12.79
N LEU A 105 -2.75 -1.06 11.65
CA LEU A 105 -3.54 -2.21 11.25
C LEU A 105 -3.30 -3.36 12.25
N ALA A 106 -4.37 -3.89 12.80
CA ALA A 106 -4.38 -5.00 13.74
C ALA A 106 -5.40 -6.06 13.32
N ALA A 107 -5.39 -7.21 13.98
CA ALA A 107 -6.33 -8.29 13.78
C ALA A 107 -6.83 -8.84 15.11
N GLY A 108 -8.10 -9.27 15.13
CA GLY A 108 -8.69 -9.92 16.30
C GLY A 108 -8.80 -9.00 17.51
N ASP A 109 -8.40 -9.50 18.68
CA ASP A 109 -8.37 -8.76 19.94
C ASP A 109 -7.01 -8.08 20.19
N ASP A 110 -6.29 -7.73 19.12
CA ASP A 110 -4.93 -7.18 19.09
C ASP A 110 -3.81 -8.19 19.47
N ALA A 111 -4.08 -9.24 20.25
CA ALA A 111 -3.09 -10.30 20.58
C ALA A 111 -3.26 -11.57 19.75
N ASN A 112 -4.49 -11.99 19.55
CA ASN A 112 -4.85 -13.33 19.16
C ASN A 112 -5.57 -13.29 17.81
N ALA A 113 -4.99 -13.97 16.83
CA ALA A 113 -5.66 -14.25 15.58
C ALA A 113 -6.30 -15.63 15.60
N TYR A 114 -7.49 -15.70 15.02
CA TYR A 114 -8.25 -16.90 14.73
C TYR A 114 -8.99 -16.70 13.42
N ASP A 115 -9.41 -17.79 12.79
CA ASP A 115 -10.15 -17.74 11.53
C ASP A 115 -11.39 -16.86 11.65
N GLY A 116 -11.44 -15.81 10.83
CA GLY A 116 -12.54 -14.86 10.79
C GLY A 116 -12.38 -13.65 11.72
N ALA A 117 -11.29 -13.58 12.48
CA ALA A 117 -10.98 -12.41 13.31
C ALA A 117 -10.86 -11.15 12.46
N VAL A 118 -11.54 -10.08 12.86
CA VAL A 118 -11.67 -8.85 12.07
C VAL A 118 -10.35 -8.08 12.04
N ALA A 119 -9.95 -7.63 10.86
CA ALA A 119 -8.88 -6.65 10.72
C ALA A 119 -9.44 -5.26 11.02
N HIS A 120 -8.73 -4.47 11.83
CA HIS A 120 -9.20 -3.17 12.30
C HIS A 120 -8.03 -2.25 12.61
N LEU A 121 -8.32 -0.97 12.88
CA LEU A 121 -7.34 0.00 13.35
C LEU A 121 -7.23 -0.08 14.87
N ALA A 122 -6.03 -0.22 15.40
CA ALA A 122 -5.77 -0.24 16.85
C ALA A 122 -4.65 0.74 17.21
N LYS A 123 -4.53 1.07 18.50
CA LYS A 123 -3.45 1.94 18.97
C LYS A 123 -2.11 1.23 18.78
N CYS A 124 -1.22 1.83 17.98
CA CYS A 124 0.17 1.41 17.95
C CYS A 124 0.79 1.52 19.34
N PRO A 125 1.74 0.65 19.70
CA PRO A 125 2.56 0.89 20.88
C PRO A 125 3.29 2.22 20.66
N SER A 126 3.08 3.18 21.55
CA SER A 126 3.98 4.31 21.64
C SER A 126 5.27 3.85 22.31
N GLU A 127 6.41 4.29 21.81
CA GLU A 127 7.74 4.04 22.41
C GLU A 127 7.84 4.53 23.88
N CYS A 128 6.87 5.32 24.35
CA CYS A 128 6.84 5.96 25.68
C CYS A 128 5.64 5.56 26.56
N GLN A 129 5.13 4.32 26.50
CA GLN A 129 4.19 3.84 27.52
C GLN A 129 4.87 2.84 28.47
N PRO A 130 4.95 3.15 29.78
CA PRO A 130 5.25 2.12 30.76
C PRO A 130 4.14 1.07 30.64
N VAL A 131 4.58 -0.18 30.64
CA VAL A 131 3.79 -1.39 30.47
C VAL A 131 2.72 -1.50 31.57
N SER A 132 1.63 -0.74 31.47
CA SER A 132 0.38 -0.98 32.20
C SER A 132 -0.51 -1.82 31.28
N GLN A 133 -0.08 -3.08 31.13
CA GLN A 133 -0.66 -4.12 30.28
C GLN A 133 -2.07 -4.50 30.71
N THR A 134 -3.08 -3.90 30.08
CA THR A 134 -4.42 -4.51 29.98
C THR A 134 -4.89 -4.66 28.54
N GLN A 135 -4.24 -4.02 27.57
CA GLN A 135 -4.43 -4.35 26.16
C GLN A 135 -3.17 -5.01 25.59
N PRO A 136 -3.31 -6.16 24.91
CA PRO A 136 -2.26 -6.65 24.05
C PRO A 136 -2.01 -5.62 22.93
N GLY A 137 -0.74 -5.36 22.63
CA GLY A 137 -0.39 -4.44 21.54
C GLY A 137 -0.82 -5.00 20.19
N PRO A 138 -1.00 -4.16 19.15
CA PRO A 138 -1.50 -4.60 17.86
C PRO A 138 -0.59 -5.64 17.22
N THR A 139 -1.17 -6.41 16.30
CA THR A 139 -0.44 -7.45 15.61
C THR A 139 0.68 -6.88 14.73
N VAL A 140 1.83 -7.55 14.73
CA VAL A 140 2.96 -7.22 13.85
C VAL A 140 2.80 -7.98 12.53
N TRP A 141 3.00 -7.31 11.39
CA TRP A 141 2.82 -7.88 10.06
C TRP A 141 4.14 -8.02 9.33
N GLU A 142 4.27 -9.05 8.52
CA GLU A 142 5.34 -9.26 7.55
C GLU A 142 4.73 -9.36 6.15
N TYR A 143 5.11 -8.45 5.25
CA TYR A 143 4.75 -8.55 3.85
C TYR A 143 5.70 -9.53 3.14
N THR A 144 5.16 -10.67 2.75
CA THR A 144 5.96 -11.79 2.22
C THR A 144 6.17 -11.68 0.71
N SER A 145 7.18 -12.40 0.20
CA SER A 145 7.43 -12.52 -1.25
C SER A 145 6.25 -13.14 -2.03
N ALA A 146 5.33 -13.82 -1.33
CA ALA A 146 4.10 -14.35 -1.89
C ALA A 146 2.96 -13.32 -1.96
N SER A 147 3.25 -12.03 -1.76
CA SER A 147 2.26 -10.93 -1.75
C SER A 147 1.19 -11.10 -0.67
N ARG A 148 1.57 -11.59 0.51
CA ARG A 148 0.67 -11.73 1.67
C ARG A 148 1.14 -10.86 2.82
N LEU A 149 0.20 -10.21 3.50
CA LEU A 149 0.42 -9.65 4.83
C LEU A 149 0.18 -10.77 5.85
N GLN A 150 1.26 -11.35 6.37
CA GLN A 150 1.21 -12.42 7.36
C GLN A 150 1.49 -11.88 8.75
N LEU A 151 0.77 -12.36 9.76
CA LEU A 151 1.06 -12.04 11.15
C LEU A 151 2.39 -12.66 11.58
N LYS A 152 3.28 -11.82 12.14
CA LYS A 152 4.58 -12.26 12.65
C LYS A 152 4.39 -13.35 13.69
N SER A 153 5.17 -14.44 13.56
CA SER A 153 5.15 -15.58 14.48
C SER A 153 3.81 -16.34 14.54
N GLN A 154 2.90 -16.10 13.60
CA GLN A 154 1.61 -16.80 13.48
C GLN A 154 1.38 -17.25 12.02
N ASN A 155 0.56 -18.29 11.82
CA ASN A 155 0.18 -18.76 10.48
C ASN A 155 -1.17 -18.16 10.04
N TYR A 156 -1.33 -16.85 10.20
CA TYR A 156 -2.54 -16.10 9.82
C TYR A 156 -2.19 -14.98 8.87
N CYS A 157 -3.00 -14.81 7.82
CA CYS A 157 -2.80 -13.87 6.75
C CYS A 157 -4.03 -12.95 6.64
N LEU A 158 -3.81 -11.70 6.23
CA LEU A 158 -4.89 -10.78 5.86
C LEU A 158 -5.70 -11.41 4.73
N ASP A 159 -7.01 -11.50 4.90
CA ASP A 159 -7.91 -12.29 4.07
C ASP A 159 -9.17 -11.48 3.73
N LEU A 160 -9.53 -11.45 2.46
CA LEU A 160 -10.80 -10.90 2.00
C LEU A 160 -11.92 -11.91 2.25
N GLU A 161 -12.89 -11.58 3.10
CA GLU A 161 -13.92 -12.52 3.53
C GLU A 161 -14.66 -13.15 2.33
N ASN A 162 -14.61 -14.48 2.24
CA ASN A 162 -15.21 -15.28 1.17
C ASN A 162 -14.77 -14.88 -0.26
N GLY A 163 -13.72 -14.07 -0.41
CA GLY A 163 -13.31 -13.50 -1.69
C GLY A 163 -14.36 -12.56 -2.29
N ASN A 164 -15.32 -12.08 -1.50
CA ASN A 164 -16.36 -11.17 -1.98
C ASN A 164 -15.75 -9.80 -2.25
N ARG A 165 -16.03 -9.24 -3.43
CA ARG A 165 -15.42 -7.98 -3.90
C ARG A 165 -16.35 -6.78 -3.78
N ALA A 166 -17.54 -6.95 -3.21
CA ALA A 166 -18.47 -5.86 -3.00
C ALA A 166 -17.87 -4.81 -2.04
N ASP A 167 -18.20 -3.54 -2.28
CA ASP A 167 -17.86 -2.45 -1.37
C ASP A 167 -18.35 -2.75 0.05
N GLY A 168 -17.52 -2.40 1.03
CA GLY A 168 -17.77 -2.70 2.43
C GLY A 168 -17.55 -4.17 2.81
N THR A 169 -17.05 -5.03 1.91
CA THR A 169 -16.71 -6.40 2.30
C THR A 169 -15.63 -6.37 3.39
N LYS A 170 -15.91 -7.09 4.46
CA LYS A 170 -15.05 -7.21 5.63
C LYS A 170 -13.69 -7.80 5.25
N VAL A 171 -12.64 -7.22 5.80
CA VAL A 171 -11.31 -7.83 5.79
C VAL A 171 -11.04 -8.45 7.16
N GLN A 172 -10.50 -9.65 7.13
CA GLN A 172 -10.29 -10.49 8.31
C GLN A 172 -8.88 -11.08 8.28
N VAL A 173 -8.59 -11.93 9.25
CA VAL A 173 -7.49 -12.89 9.14
C VAL A 173 -8.03 -14.31 9.06
N TRP A 174 -7.31 -15.13 8.32
CA TRP A 174 -7.55 -16.55 8.17
C TRP A 174 -6.23 -17.29 8.09
N GLN A 175 -6.22 -18.58 8.40
CA GLN A 175 -5.02 -19.40 8.24
C GLN A 175 -4.40 -19.17 6.86
N CYS A 176 -3.09 -18.93 6.85
CA CYS A 176 -2.38 -18.70 5.59
C CYS A 176 -2.46 -19.95 4.72
N ASP A 177 -2.98 -19.79 3.49
CA ASP A 177 -3.02 -20.84 2.48
C ASP A 177 -2.32 -20.33 1.21
N PRO A 178 -1.24 -21.01 0.75
CA PRO A 178 -0.53 -20.64 -0.48
C PRO A 178 -1.40 -20.50 -1.73
N ASN A 179 -2.54 -21.20 -1.78
CA ASN A 179 -3.44 -21.23 -2.93
C ASN A 179 -4.65 -20.29 -2.77
N ASN A 180 -4.80 -19.66 -1.61
CA ASN A 180 -5.92 -18.77 -1.35
C ASN A 180 -5.66 -17.38 -1.96
N GLN A 181 -6.36 -17.07 -3.05
CA GLN A 181 -6.27 -15.77 -3.72
C GLN A 181 -6.82 -14.62 -2.87
N ASN A 182 -7.67 -14.91 -1.88
CA ASN A 182 -8.25 -13.91 -0.99
C ASN A 182 -7.20 -13.29 -0.06
N GLN A 183 -6.00 -13.89 0.01
CA GLN A 183 -4.90 -13.46 0.87
C GLN A 183 -3.81 -12.69 0.12
N GLN A 184 -4.04 -12.38 -1.16
CA GLN A 184 -3.05 -11.70 -2.00
C GLN A 184 -3.32 -10.19 -2.06
N TRP A 185 -2.31 -9.41 -1.69
CA TRP A 185 -2.39 -7.96 -1.58
C TRP A 185 -1.18 -7.31 -2.26
N LEU A 186 -1.41 -6.26 -3.02
CA LEU A 186 -0.37 -5.46 -3.67
C LEU A 186 -0.20 -4.15 -2.91
N MET A 187 1.06 -3.75 -2.73
CA MET A 187 1.40 -2.42 -2.22
C MET A 187 1.52 -1.48 -3.41
N PHE A 188 0.65 -0.47 -3.48
CA PHE A 188 0.68 0.58 -4.50
C PHE A 188 1.17 1.92 -3.91
N PRO A 189 2.46 2.26 -4.05
CA PRO A 189 2.98 3.55 -3.62
C PRO A 189 2.33 4.68 -4.41
N TRP A 190 2.01 5.78 -3.73
CA TRP A 190 1.42 6.99 -4.32
C TRP A 190 2.25 7.59 -5.47
N ILE A 191 3.56 7.35 -5.49
CA ILE A 191 4.47 7.77 -6.58
C ILE A 191 4.30 6.96 -7.88
N LEU A 192 3.48 5.90 -7.87
CA LEU A 192 3.21 5.05 -9.03
C LEU A 192 1.74 5.07 -9.47
N GLN A 193 0.89 5.88 -8.85
CA GLN A 193 -0.49 6.09 -9.34
C GLN A 193 -0.45 7.09 -10.53
N PRO A 194 -1.02 6.74 -11.70
CA PRO A 194 -1.02 7.61 -12.88
C PRO A 194 -1.81 8.91 -12.69
#